data_AF-A0A9Q3WAB8-F1
#
_entry.id   AF-A0A9Q3WAB8-F1
#
_cell.length_a   1.000
_cell.length_b   1.000
_cell.length_c   1.000
_cell.angle_alpha   90.00
_cell.angle_beta   90.00
_cell.angle_gamma   90.00
#
_symmetry.space_group_name_H-M   'P 1'
#
loop_
_entity.id
_entity.type
_entity.pdbx_description
1 polymer ?
#
loop_
_entity_poly.entity_id
_entity_poly.type
_entity_poly.pdbx_seq_one_letter_code
_entity_poly.pdbx_strand_id
1 'polypeptide(L)'
;VFQDETAQRTKATITPVNERAMETVRALYDGRGRGAHLPSSHRTAYGLLNAVTEFVDHERRSRTADHRLDSAWFGQGATLKRKALDHALRLTA
;
A
#
# COMPACT_ATOMS: atom_id res chain seq x y z
N VAL A 1 -32.55 13.50 -36.97
CA VAL A 1 -32.39 13.59 -35.50
C VAL A 1 -32.22 12.16 -35.00
N PHE A 2 -31.30 11.90 -34.07
CA PHE A 2 -30.85 10.58 -33.60
C PHE A 2 -29.79 9.91 -34.47
N GLN A 3 -28.54 10.26 -34.18
CA GLN A 3 -27.38 9.35 -34.10
C GLN A 3 -26.16 10.21 -33.78
N ASP A 4 -25.62 10.09 -32.56
CA ASP A 4 -24.18 9.89 -32.27
C ASP A 4 -23.88 10.15 -30.78
N GLU A 5 -24.23 9.21 -29.90
CA GLU A 5 -23.92 9.33 -28.45
C GLU A 5 -23.51 7.99 -27.81
N THR A 6 -22.82 7.12 -28.54
CA THR A 6 -22.46 5.78 -28.02
C THR A 6 -20.99 5.39 -28.17
N ALA A 7 -20.07 6.35 -28.09
CA ALA A 7 -18.63 6.05 -28.20
C ALA A 7 -17.77 6.60 -27.04
N GLN A 8 -18.29 6.63 -25.80
CA GLN A 8 -17.44 6.59 -24.60
C GLN A 8 -17.73 5.32 -23.80
N ARG A 9 -17.48 4.15 -24.40
CA ARG A 9 -17.36 2.92 -23.63
C ARG A 9 -15.97 2.89 -22.99
N THR A 10 -15.95 3.28 -21.71
CA THR A 10 -14.86 3.19 -20.73
C THR A 10 -13.79 2.15 -21.09
N LYS A 11 -12.62 2.64 -21.54
CA LYS A 11 -11.39 1.86 -21.55
C LYS A 11 -11.04 1.62 -20.08
N ALA A 12 -11.28 0.42 -19.56
CA ALA A 12 -10.89 0.09 -18.20
C ALA A 12 -9.37 0.27 -18.09
N THR A 13 -8.93 1.35 -17.45
CA THR A 13 -7.52 1.63 -17.21
C THR A 13 -6.98 0.50 -16.36
N ILE A 14 -6.12 -0.35 -16.93
CA ILE A 14 -5.37 -1.33 -16.16
C ILE A 14 -4.33 -0.53 -15.38
N THR A 15 -4.68 -0.12 -14.17
CA THR A 15 -3.75 0.49 -13.22
C THR A 15 -2.63 -0.53 -12.96
N PRO A 16 -1.37 -0.22 -13.27
CA PRO A 16 -0.26 -1.13 -13.00
C PRO A 16 -0.24 -1.48 -11.51
N VAL A 17 0.12 -2.73 -11.20
CA VAL A 17 0.08 -3.30 -9.83
C VAL A 17 0.79 -2.41 -8.80
N ASN A 18 1.83 -1.69 -9.24
CA ASN A 18 2.58 -0.77 -8.39
C ASN A 18 1.77 0.50 -8.01
N GLU A 19 1.01 1.08 -8.94
CA GLU A 19 0.15 2.25 -8.65
C GLU A 19 -0.90 1.90 -7.60
N ARG A 20 -1.55 0.74 -7.75
CA ARG A 20 -2.54 0.27 -6.76
C ARG A 20 -1.93 0.01 -5.39
N ALA A 21 -0.71 -0.52 -5.34
CA ALA A 21 0.02 -0.71 -4.08
C ALA A 21 0.30 0.63 -3.39
N MET A 22 0.75 1.62 -4.17
CA MET A 22 1.02 2.98 -3.67
C MET A 22 -0.25 3.66 -3.17
N GLU A 23 -1.37 3.56 -3.90
CA GLU A 23 -2.68 4.07 -3.47
C GLU A 23 -3.14 3.44 -2.16
N THR A 24 -3.02 2.11 -2.00
CA THR A 24 -3.39 1.44 -0.76
C THR A 24 -2.53 1.91 0.41
N VAL A 25 -1.20 1.94 0.26
CA VAL A 25 -0.29 2.42 1.31
C VAL A 25 -0.61 3.86 1.68
N ARG A 26 -0.87 4.72 0.69
CA ARG A 26 -1.24 6.12 0.91
C ARG A 26 -2.54 6.24 1.71
N ALA A 27 -3.56 5.47 1.34
CA ALA A 27 -4.83 5.49 2.04
C ALA A 27 -4.70 4.97 3.49
N LEU A 28 -3.84 3.97 3.73
CA LEU A 28 -3.54 3.48 5.08
C LEU A 28 -2.86 4.57 5.92
N TYR A 29 -1.87 5.26 5.36
CA TYR A 29 -1.17 6.36 6.03
C TYR A 29 -2.08 7.55 6.34
N ASP A 30 -2.98 7.90 5.42
CA ASP A 30 -3.88 9.05 5.54
C ASP A 30 -5.07 8.80 6.49
N GLY A 31 -5.20 7.61 7.08
CA GLY A 31 -6.19 7.37 8.14
C GLY A 31 -6.91 6.03 8.10
N ARG A 32 -6.82 5.26 7.00
CA ARG A 32 -7.46 3.93 6.94
C ARG A 32 -6.70 2.86 7.72
N GLY A 33 -5.41 3.08 7.97
CA GLY A 33 -4.55 2.14 8.67
C GLY A 33 -4.88 2.07 10.17
N ARG A 34 -4.59 0.91 10.76
CA ARG A 34 -4.83 0.71 12.20
C ARG A 34 -3.94 1.65 13.00
N GLY A 35 -4.55 2.49 13.82
CA GLY A 35 -3.84 3.47 14.64
C GLY A 35 -3.28 4.67 13.86
N ALA A 36 -3.65 4.87 12.59
CA ALA A 36 -3.14 5.98 11.77
C ALA A 36 -3.45 7.37 12.34
N HIS A 37 -4.49 7.48 13.18
CA HIS A 37 -4.89 8.73 13.85
C HIS A 37 -4.28 8.91 15.25
N LEU A 38 -3.47 7.96 15.74
CA LEU A 38 -2.79 8.12 17.02
C LEU A 38 -1.77 9.27 16.93
N PRO A 39 -1.61 10.10 17.97
CA PRO A 39 -0.65 11.22 17.95
C PRO A 39 0.79 10.82 17.61
N SER A 40 1.21 9.62 17.97
CA SER A 40 2.54 9.08 17.67
C SER A 40 2.74 8.69 16.20
N SER A 41 1.67 8.34 15.48
CA SER A 41 1.72 7.83 14.11
C SER A 41 1.16 8.81 13.07
N HIS A 42 0.27 9.71 13.46
CA HIS A 42 -0.41 10.60 12.53
C HIS A 42 0.55 11.57 11.86
N ARG A 43 0.66 11.47 10.53
CA ARG A 43 1.57 12.26 9.70
C ARG A 43 3.05 12.19 10.14
N THR A 44 3.50 11.05 10.66
CA THR A 44 4.90 10.83 11.05
C THR A 44 5.57 9.75 10.20
N ALA A 45 6.91 9.75 10.16
CA ALA A 45 7.67 8.65 9.53
C ALA A 45 7.33 7.28 10.15
N TYR A 46 7.02 7.25 11.45
CA TYR A 46 6.54 6.05 12.13
C TYR A 46 5.17 5.59 11.62
N GLY A 47 4.24 6.52 11.35
CA GLY A 47 2.97 6.20 10.69
C GLY A 47 3.15 5.64 9.28
N LEU A 48 4.08 6.20 8.50
CA LEU A 48 4.38 5.70 7.16
C LEU A 48 4.93 4.26 7.21
N LEU A 49 5.84 3.99 8.15
CA LEU A 49 6.35 2.63 8.39
C LEU A 49 5.19 1.66 8.71
N ASN A 50 4.29 2.05 9.61
CA ASN A 50 3.12 1.24 9.99
C ASN A 50 2.19 0.98 8.79
N ALA A 51 1.97 1.97 7.92
CA ALA A 51 1.17 1.77 6.70
C ALA A 51 1.80 0.76 5.74
N VAL A 52 3.13 0.79 5.57
CA VAL A 52 3.84 -0.17 4.72
C VAL A 52 3.81 -1.58 5.29
N THR A 53 4.01 -1.75 6.61
CA THR A 53 3.96 -3.08 7.24
C THR A 53 2.55 -3.66 7.15
N GLU A 54 1.52 -2.86 7.43
CA GLU A 54 0.13 -3.26 7.28
C GLU A 54 -0.20 -3.70 5.85
N PHE A 55 0.25 -2.95 4.85
CA PHE A 55 0.09 -3.33 3.44
C PHE A 55 0.72 -4.69 3.13
N VAL A 56 1.96 -4.92 3.57
CA VAL A 56 2.67 -6.18 3.29
C VAL A 56 1.99 -7.36 3.97
N ASP A 57 1.55 -7.18 5.21
CA ASP A 57 1.00 -8.27 6.04
C ASP A 57 -0.45 -8.62 5.69
N HIS A 58 -1.25 -7.62 5.26
CA HIS A 58 -2.70 -7.79 5.15
C HIS A 58 -3.26 -7.50 3.75
N GLU A 59 -2.72 -6.51 3.03
CA GLU A 59 -3.31 -6.05 1.76
C GLU A 59 -2.64 -6.65 0.52
N ARG A 60 -1.40 -7.13 0.64
CA ARG A 60 -0.67 -7.72 -0.49
C ARG A 60 -1.33 -9.05 -0.89
N ARG A 61 -1.94 -9.04 -2.08
CA ARG A 61 -2.56 -10.23 -2.65
C ARG A 61 -1.52 -11.32 -2.93
N SER A 62 -1.84 -12.54 -2.51
CA SER A 62 -1.14 -13.77 -2.82
C SER A 62 -2.17 -14.82 -3.22
N ARG A 63 -1.77 -15.80 -4.03
CA ARG A 63 -2.64 -16.91 -4.44
C ARG A 63 -3.01 -17.81 -3.26
N THR A 64 -2.13 -17.91 -2.26
CA THR A 64 -2.33 -18.70 -1.03
C THR A 64 -1.87 -17.93 0.20
N ALA A 65 -2.44 -18.27 1.35
CA ALA A 65 -2.10 -17.66 2.63
C ALA A 65 -0.64 -17.96 3.03
N ASP A 66 -0.18 -19.20 2.86
CA ASP A 66 1.18 -19.62 3.22
C ASP A 66 2.24 -18.85 2.43
N HIS A 67 2.06 -18.69 1.11
CA HIS A 67 2.98 -17.89 0.31
C HIS A 67 2.97 -16.41 0.69
N ARG A 68 1.84 -15.88 1.18
CA ARG A 68 1.78 -14.49 1.71
C ARG A 68 2.62 -14.37 2.97
N LEU A 69 2.45 -15.30 3.90
CA LEU A 69 3.17 -15.31 5.18
C LEU A 69 4.67 -15.48 4.98
N ASP A 70 5.08 -16.47 4.20
CA ASP A 70 6.49 -16.70 3.88
C ASP A 70 7.12 -15.46 3.20
N SER A 71 6.42 -14.86 2.24
CA SER A 71 6.86 -13.62 1.61
C SER A 71 6.96 -12.45 2.60
N ALA A 72 6.01 -12.34 3.54
CA ALA A 72 5.96 -11.26 4.52
C ALA A 72 7.02 -11.38 5.61
N TRP A 73 7.45 -12.60 5.93
CA TRP A 73 8.42 -12.91 6.98
C TRP A 73 9.86 -13.06 6.47
N PHE A 74 10.06 -13.73 5.33
CA PHE A 74 11.39 -14.11 4.86
C PHE A 74 11.70 -13.68 3.41
N GLY A 75 10.67 -13.42 2.61
CA GLY A 75 10.84 -13.04 1.21
C GLY A 75 10.85 -11.54 0.94
N GLN A 76 10.31 -11.16 -0.22
CA GLN A 76 10.26 -9.77 -0.70
C GLN A 76 9.56 -8.81 0.27
N GLY A 77 8.55 -9.29 1.01
CA GLY A 77 7.85 -8.49 2.00
C GLY A 77 8.75 -8.10 3.17
N ALA A 78 9.59 -9.02 3.64
CA ALA A 78 10.59 -8.74 4.67
C ALA A 78 11.61 -7.70 4.20
N THR A 79 12.11 -7.83 2.96
CA THR A 79 13.00 -6.83 2.34
C THR A 79 12.35 -5.45 2.24
N LEU A 80 11.07 -5.39 1.86
CA LEU A 80 10.35 -4.13 1.74
C LEU A 80 10.17 -3.45 3.11
N LYS A 81 9.81 -4.22 4.14
CA LYS A 81 9.70 -3.70 5.51
C LYS A 81 11.03 -3.16 6.02
N ARG A 82 12.15 -3.86 5.75
CA ARG A 82 13.50 -3.39 6.10
C ARG A 82 13.81 -2.05 5.45
N LYS A 83 13.60 -1.93 4.14
CA LYS A 83 13.82 -0.67 3.41
C LYS A 83 12.96 0.47 3.96
N ALA A 84 11.69 0.19 4.26
CA ALA A 84 10.79 1.19 4.84
C ALA A 84 11.30 1.68 6.20
N LEU A 85 11.79 0.78 7.06
CA LEU A 85 12.39 1.12 8.33
C LEU A 85 13.64 1.99 8.14
N ASP A 86 14.56 1.60 7.25
CA ASP A 86 15.79 2.36 6.98
C ASP A 86 15.47 3.78 6.47
N HIS A 87 14.46 3.93 5.62
CA HIS A 87 14.00 5.24 5.17
C HIS A 87 13.33 6.05 6.29
N ALA A 88 12.49 5.42 7.12
CA ALA A 88 11.85 6.10 8.24
C ALA A 88 12.90 6.66 9.23
N LEU A 89 13.94 5.89 9.53
CA LEU A 89 15.04 6.32 10.40
C LEU A 89 15.81 7.51 9.81
N ARG A 90 16.01 7.56 8.49
CA ARG A 90 16.64 8.71 7.81
C ARG A 90 15.80 9.99 7.85
N LEU A 91 14.48 9.87 7.96
CA LEU A 91 13.58 11.02 8.07
C LEU A 91 13.51 11.58 9.51
N THR A 92 13.97 10.80 10.49
CA THR A 92 13.99 11.21 11.91
C THR A 92 15.34 11.71 12.40
N ALA A 93 16.41 11.50 11.63
CA ALA A 93 17.76 11.97 11.92
C ALA A 93 17.97 13.40 11.42
#